data_AF-A0A1C2IAW4-F1
#
_entry.id   AF-A0A1C2IAW4-F1
#
_cell.length_a   1.000
_cell.length_b   1.000
_cell.length_c   1.000
_cell.angle_alpha   90.00
_cell.angle_beta   90.00
_cell.angle_gamma   90.00
#
_symmetry.space_group_name_H-M   'P 1'
#
loop_
_entity.id
_entity.type
_entity.pdbx_description
1 polymer ?
#
loop_
_entity_poly.entity_id
_entity_poly.type
_entity_poly.pdbx_seq_one_letter_code
_entity_poly.pdbx_strand_id
1 'polypeptide(L)'
;MEMGMGMMKKMMGQGGGGPMAMMQKMMNQHGEGAEGGNPMQQMMGSCMAMCSEMLETMQRTTALAAYAQPELYQLFEEWLAAREDEVLHRIEQAGSQDPDALAEMLSLSSASVTVLLARLQNQGKIHLKVESIKAS
;
A
#
# COMPACT_ATOMS: atom_id res chain seq x y z
N MET A 1 -3.81 74.37 -18.28
CA MET A 1 -3.10 73.16 -18.74
C MET A 1 -2.46 72.45 -17.54
N GLU A 2 -3.25 71.90 -16.62
CA GLU A 2 -2.73 71.30 -15.36
C GLU A 2 -3.22 69.87 -15.11
N MET A 3 -3.97 69.27 -16.04
CA MET A 3 -4.49 67.89 -15.87
C MET A 3 -3.60 66.79 -16.49
N GLY A 4 -2.46 67.14 -17.09
CA GLY A 4 -1.55 66.17 -17.73
C GLY A 4 -0.38 65.69 -16.85
N MET A 5 0.09 66.50 -15.90
CA MET A 5 1.28 66.18 -15.08
C MET A 5 0.98 65.35 -13.83
N GLY A 6 -0.23 65.47 -13.26
CA GLY A 6 -0.61 64.77 -12.04
C GLY A 6 -0.79 63.26 -12.21
N MET A 7 -1.36 62.83 -13.35
CA MET A 7 -1.54 61.39 -13.63
C MET A 7 -0.22 60.70 -14.00
N MET A 8 0.69 61.38 -14.69
CA MET A 8 2.02 60.83 -15.01
C MET A 8 2.89 60.62 -13.77
N LYS A 9 2.82 61.54 -12.79
CA LYS A 9 3.49 61.38 -11.50
C LYS A 9 2.89 60.26 -10.65
N LYS A 10 1.58 60.02 -10.76
CA LYS A 10 0.89 58.94 -10.03
C LYS A 10 1.16 57.55 -10.62
N MET A 11 1.39 57.45 -11.94
CA MET A 11 1.84 56.19 -12.56
C MET A 11 3.35 55.93 -12.37
N MET A 12 4.21 56.96 -12.29
CA MET A 12 5.64 56.76 -11.98
C MET A 12 5.94 56.58 -10.49
N GLY A 13 5.10 57.06 -9.58
CA GLY A 13 5.30 56.92 -8.13
C GLY A 13 4.81 55.58 -7.54
N GLN A 14 4.09 54.78 -8.34
CA GLN A 14 3.53 53.48 -7.93
C GLN A 14 4.12 52.33 -8.77
N GLY A 15 5.41 52.44 -9.09
CA GLY A 15 6.23 51.38 -9.68
C GLY A 15 7.43 51.07 -8.80
N GLY A 16 7.23 51.02 -7.48
CA GLY A 16 8.27 50.72 -6.50
C GLY A 16 8.65 49.25 -6.56
N GLY A 17 9.46 48.91 -7.55
CA GLY A 17 9.94 47.55 -7.77
C GLY A 17 10.92 47.51 -8.92
N GLY A 18 12.05 48.22 -8.81
CA GLY A 18 13.16 48.01 -9.75
C GLY A 18 13.53 46.51 -9.81
N PRO A 19 14.21 46.05 -10.87
CA PRO A 19 14.56 44.64 -11.04
C PRO A 19 15.20 44.00 -9.79
N MET A 20 15.96 44.82 -9.05
CA MET A 20 16.59 44.46 -7.78
C MET A 20 15.60 44.25 -6.61
N ALA A 21 14.53 45.05 -6.52
CA ALA A 21 13.47 44.87 -5.52
C ALA A 21 12.57 43.66 -5.84
N MET A 22 12.38 43.36 -7.13
CA MET A 22 11.70 42.14 -7.56
C MET A 22 12.52 40.89 -7.22
N MET A 23 13.85 40.94 -7.46
CA MET A 23 14.79 39.89 -7.09
C MET A 23 14.88 39.72 -5.57
N GLN A 24 14.92 40.81 -4.81
CA GLN A 24 14.90 40.80 -3.35
C GLN A 24 13.59 40.23 -2.79
N LYS A 25 12.45 40.49 -3.45
CA LYS A 25 11.15 39.93 -3.06
C LYS A 25 11.03 38.44 -3.39
N MET A 26 11.69 37.94 -4.44
CA MET A 26 11.82 36.50 -4.66
C MET A 26 12.75 35.85 -3.63
N MET A 27 13.86 36.51 -3.29
CA MET A 27 14.83 35.98 -2.33
C MET A 27 14.27 35.95 -0.90
N ASN A 28 13.52 36.98 -0.48
CA ASN A 28 12.86 37.01 0.83
C ASN A 28 11.66 36.07 0.91
N GLN A 29 10.89 35.87 -0.18
CA GLN A 29 9.84 34.83 -0.21
C GLN A 29 10.41 33.40 -0.19
N HIS A 30 11.70 33.22 -0.48
CA HIS A 30 12.41 31.95 -0.29
C HIS A 30 13.13 31.85 1.07
N GLY A 31 13.15 32.93 1.86
CA GLY A 31 13.90 33.01 3.12
C GLY A 31 13.09 32.66 4.37
N GLU A 32 11.76 32.57 4.27
CA GLU A 32 10.89 32.32 5.42
C GLU A 32 9.86 31.23 5.08
N GLY A 33 10.13 29.99 5.51
CA GLY A 33 9.09 28.96 5.64
C GLY A 33 9.19 27.70 4.77
N ALA A 34 10.37 27.28 4.31
CA ALA A 34 10.52 25.95 3.70
C ALA A 34 11.07 24.92 4.70
N GLU A 35 10.25 24.50 5.67
CA GLU A 35 10.36 23.16 6.30
C GLU A 35 9.91 22.07 5.31
N GLY A 36 10.47 22.10 4.12
CA GLY A 36 10.18 21.16 3.04
C GLY A 36 11.39 21.14 2.14
N GLY A 37 12.09 20.01 2.11
CA GLY A 37 13.28 19.82 1.28
C GLY A 37 13.03 20.26 -0.16
N ASN A 38 14.11 20.66 -0.85
CA ASN A 38 14.04 21.16 -2.23
C ASN A 38 13.09 20.28 -3.07
N PRO A 39 12.11 20.85 -3.81
CA PRO A 39 11.12 20.06 -4.55
C PRO A 39 11.76 19.09 -5.56
N MET A 40 12.95 19.43 -6.09
CA MET A 40 13.76 18.54 -6.91
C MET A 40 14.29 17.31 -6.13
N GLN A 41 14.63 17.48 -4.86
CA GLN A 41 15.11 16.44 -3.95
C GLN A 41 13.95 15.52 -3.52
N GLN A 42 12.76 16.08 -3.28
CA GLN A 42 11.55 15.31 -3.00
C GLN A 42 11.13 14.47 -4.22
N MET A 43 11.12 15.07 -5.42
CA MET A 43 10.84 14.35 -6.67
C MET A 43 11.83 13.19 -6.90
N MET A 44 13.13 13.44 -6.71
CA MET A 44 14.15 12.39 -6.83
C MET A 44 13.96 11.27 -5.79
N GLY A 45 13.58 11.61 -4.56
CA GLY A 45 13.24 10.66 -3.51
C GLY A 45 12.03 9.79 -3.86
N SER A 46 10.95 10.39 -4.37
CA SER A 46 9.75 9.66 -4.82
C SER A 46 10.05 8.72 -5.98
N CYS A 47 10.87 9.14 -6.96
CA CYS A 47 11.30 8.28 -8.06
C CYS A 47 12.12 7.08 -7.55
N MET A 48 13.06 7.30 -6.62
CA MET A 48 13.83 6.20 -6.04
C MET A 48 12.96 5.23 -5.23
N ALA A 49 12.00 5.74 -4.45
CA ALA A 49 11.07 4.91 -3.69
C ALA A 49 10.23 3.99 -4.61
N MET A 50 9.70 4.54 -5.71
CA MET A 50 8.95 3.76 -6.70
C MET A 50 9.83 2.69 -7.37
N CYS A 51 11.06 3.04 -7.74
CA CYS A 51 12.01 2.08 -8.31
C CYS A 51 12.35 0.96 -7.32
N SER A 52 12.51 1.28 -6.03
CA SER A 52 12.78 0.26 -5.00
C SER A 52 11.60 -0.68 -4.79
N GLU A 53 10.37 -0.17 -4.77
CA GLU A 53 9.15 -0.98 -4.64
C GLU A 53 8.98 -1.90 -5.87
N MET A 54 9.25 -1.39 -7.08
CA MET A 54 9.24 -2.20 -8.29
C MET A 54 10.31 -3.31 -8.25
N LEU A 55 11.52 -3.01 -7.80
CA LEU A 55 12.57 -4.03 -7.64
C LEU A 55 12.19 -5.09 -6.61
N GLU A 56 11.62 -4.69 -5.47
CA GLU A 56 11.17 -5.60 -4.42
C GLU A 56 10.05 -6.52 -4.93
N THR A 57 9.07 -5.98 -5.63
CA THR A 57 7.98 -6.77 -6.23
C THR A 57 8.52 -7.73 -7.29
N MET A 58 9.45 -7.30 -8.15
CA MET A 58 10.09 -8.19 -9.13
C MET A 58 10.88 -9.32 -8.46
N GLN A 59 11.64 -9.03 -7.40
CA GLN A 59 12.36 -10.04 -6.63
C GLN A 59 11.40 -11.06 -6.02
N ARG A 60 10.31 -10.59 -5.42
CA ARG A 60 9.28 -11.45 -4.83
C ARG A 60 8.58 -12.32 -5.88
N THR A 61 8.20 -11.75 -7.02
CA THR A 61 7.60 -12.52 -8.13
C THR A 61 8.57 -13.54 -8.70
N THR A 62 9.85 -13.20 -8.85
CA THR A 62 10.87 -14.13 -9.33
C THR A 62 11.10 -15.27 -8.35
N ALA A 63 11.14 -14.97 -7.05
CA ALA A 63 11.23 -16.00 -6.01
C ALA A 63 10.02 -16.94 -6.04
N LEU A 64 8.80 -16.41 -6.21
CA LEU A 64 7.60 -17.22 -6.37
C LEU A 64 7.62 -18.07 -7.65
N ALA A 65 8.14 -17.54 -8.76
CA ALA A 65 8.29 -18.28 -10.01
C ALA A 65 9.26 -19.46 -9.90
N ALA A 66 10.28 -19.38 -9.03
CA ALA A 66 11.16 -20.51 -8.75
C ALA A 66 10.43 -21.70 -8.12
N TYR A 67 9.34 -21.45 -7.38
CA TYR A 67 8.48 -22.51 -6.81
C TYR A 67 7.41 -23.00 -7.78
N ALA A 68 7.22 -22.34 -8.92
CA ALA A 68 6.26 -22.73 -9.96
C ALA A 68 6.78 -23.82 -10.92
N GLN A 69 7.85 -24.53 -10.55
CA GLN A 69 8.29 -25.72 -11.28
C GLN A 69 7.22 -26.82 -11.13
N PRO A 70 6.90 -27.59 -12.20
CA PRO A 70 5.81 -28.56 -12.19
C PRO A 70 5.85 -29.55 -11.02
N GLU A 71 7.04 -30.02 -10.67
CA GLU A 71 7.27 -30.98 -9.59
C GLU A 71 7.01 -30.37 -8.21
N LEU A 72 7.46 -29.13 -7.98
CA LEU A 72 7.23 -28.41 -6.73
C LEU A 72 5.75 -28.03 -6.58
N TYR A 73 5.10 -27.67 -7.68
CA TYR A 73 3.68 -27.38 -7.70
C TYR A 73 2.83 -28.62 -7.36
N GLN A 74 3.17 -29.79 -7.92
CA GLN A 74 2.52 -31.06 -7.58
C GLN A 74 2.65 -31.37 -6.08
N LEU A 75 3.86 -31.27 -5.52
CA LEU A 75 4.09 -31.48 -4.08
C LEU A 75 3.29 -30.50 -3.20
N PHE A 76 3.19 -29.24 -3.63
CA PHE A 76 2.36 -28.26 -2.93
C PHE A 76 0.88 -28.63 -2.97
N GLU A 77 0.34 -29.02 -4.13
CA GLU A 77 -1.06 -29.43 -4.26
C GLU A 77 -1.37 -30.70 -3.46
N GLU A 78 -0.47 -31.69 -3.43
CA GLU A 78 -0.61 -32.89 -2.60
C GLU A 78 -0.60 -32.55 -1.10
N TRP A 79 0.35 -31.73 -0.67
CA TRP A 79 0.40 -31.24 0.70
C TRP A 79 -0.88 -30.49 1.07
N LEU A 80 -1.35 -29.62 0.17
CA LEU A 80 -2.55 -28.81 0.39
C LEU A 80 -3.81 -29.67 0.45
N ALA A 81 -3.95 -30.67 -0.43
CA ALA A 81 -5.04 -31.64 -0.39
C ALA A 81 -5.05 -32.42 0.94
N ALA A 82 -3.89 -32.84 1.45
CA ALA A 82 -3.81 -33.50 2.75
C ALA A 82 -4.24 -32.58 3.90
N ARG A 83 -3.93 -31.28 3.85
CA ARG A 83 -4.42 -30.29 4.84
C ARG A 83 -5.93 -30.07 4.72
N GLU A 84 -6.46 -30.02 3.49
CA GLU A 84 -7.90 -29.93 3.24
C GLU A 84 -8.66 -31.12 3.83
N ASP A 85 -8.17 -32.34 3.60
CA ASP A 85 -8.79 -33.57 4.11
C ASP A 85 -8.77 -33.63 5.65
N GLU A 86 -7.70 -33.17 6.28
CA GLU A 86 -7.63 -33.08 7.75
C GLU A 86 -8.69 -32.12 8.32
N VAL A 87 -8.92 -30.97 7.67
CA VAL A 87 -9.98 -30.03 8.06
C VAL A 87 -11.36 -30.65 7.89
N LEU A 88 -11.62 -31.29 6.75
CA LEU A 88 -12.92 -31.92 6.48
C LEU A 88 -13.20 -33.02 7.50
N HIS A 89 -12.22 -33.88 7.76
CA HIS A 89 -12.36 -34.95 8.74
C HIS A 89 -12.67 -34.39 10.13
N ARG A 90 -12.01 -33.29 10.52
CA ARG A 90 -12.28 -32.63 11.81
C ARG A 90 -13.70 -32.06 11.88
N ILE A 91 -14.18 -31.44 10.81
CA ILE A 91 -15.55 -30.91 10.72
C ILE A 91 -16.57 -32.05 10.77
N GLU A 92 -16.32 -33.17 10.09
CA GLU A 92 -17.19 -34.35 10.11
C GLU A 92 -17.30 -34.97 11.51
N GLN A 93 -16.19 -35.02 12.25
CA GLN A 93 -16.17 -35.62 13.58
C GLN A 93 -16.77 -34.72 14.67
N ALA A 94 -16.44 -33.43 14.66
CA ALA A 94 -16.73 -32.50 15.75
C ALA A 94 -17.74 -31.41 15.39
N GLY A 95 -18.25 -31.39 14.15
CA GLY A 95 -19.21 -30.40 13.67
C GLY A 95 -18.57 -29.05 13.37
N SER A 96 -19.27 -27.95 13.66
CA SER A 96 -18.76 -26.58 13.42
C SER A 96 -17.44 -26.36 14.13
N GLN A 97 -16.42 -25.87 13.40
CA GLN A 97 -15.09 -25.61 13.94
C GLN A 97 -14.81 -24.11 13.97
N ASP A 98 -14.05 -23.69 14.99
CA ASP A 98 -13.47 -22.35 15.08
C ASP A 98 -12.20 -22.26 14.21
N PRO A 99 -12.07 -21.26 13.32
CA PRO A 99 -10.89 -21.07 12.47
C PRO A 99 -9.57 -20.96 13.25
N ASP A 100 -9.55 -20.37 14.44
CA ASP A 100 -8.33 -20.26 15.24
C ASP A 100 -7.91 -21.63 15.81
N ALA A 101 -8.86 -22.45 16.27
CA ALA A 101 -8.59 -23.84 16.66
C ALA A 101 -8.05 -24.69 15.48
N LEU A 102 -8.51 -24.44 14.26
CA LEU A 102 -7.96 -25.09 13.05
C LEU A 102 -6.54 -24.61 12.73
N ALA A 103 -6.22 -23.34 12.98
CA ALA A 103 -4.87 -22.80 12.81
C ALA A 103 -3.87 -23.48 13.74
N GLU A 104 -4.23 -23.65 15.01
CA GLU A 104 -3.42 -24.37 15.98
C GLU A 104 -3.24 -25.84 15.58
N MET A 105 -4.32 -26.54 15.23
CA MET A 105 -4.29 -27.95 14.82
C MET A 105 -3.37 -28.18 13.63
N LEU A 106 -3.48 -27.33 12.60
CA LEU A 106 -2.69 -27.46 11.37
C LEU A 106 -1.28 -26.89 11.50
N SER A 107 -0.94 -26.24 12.62
CA SER A 107 0.30 -25.46 12.79
C SER A 107 0.50 -24.44 11.66
N LEU A 108 -0.60 -23.77 11.28
CA LEU A 108 -0.63 -22.74 10.25
C LEU A 108 -1.00 -21.39 10.87
N SER A 109 -0.67 -20.30 10.18
CA SER A 109 -1.17 -18.98 10.57
C SER A 109 -2.69 -18.88 10.36
N SER A 110 -3.39 -18.05 11.14
CA SER A 110 -4.82 -17.78 10.93
C SER A 110 -5.11 -17.24 9.52
N ALA A 111 -4.19 -16.48 8.93
CA ALA A 111 -4.30 -16.02 7.54
C ALA A 111 -4.28 -17.18 6.54
N SER A 112 -3.36 -18.14 6.71
CA SER A 112 -3.27 -19.34 5.87
C SER A 112 -4.53 -20.21 6.00
N VAL A 113 -5.04 -20.39 7.21
CA VAL A 113 -6.29 -21.15 7.43
C VAL A 113 -7.49 -20.44 6.81
N THR A 114 -7.56 -19.12 6.89
CA THR A 114 -8.61 -18.34 6.22
C THR A 114 -8.63 -18.61 4.71
N VAL A 115 -7.46 -18.62 4.07
CA VAL A 115 -7.34 -18.94 2.64
C VAL A 115 -7.73 -20.39 2.35
N LEU A 116 -7.31 -21.34 3.19
CA LEU A 116 -7.67 -22.76 3.06
C LEU A 116 -9.20 -22.97 3.16
N LEU A 117 -9.84 -22.34 4.15
CA LEU A 117 -11.28 -22.40 4.35
C LEU A 117 -12.05 -21.77 3.20
N ALA A 118 -11.60 -20.61 2.70
CA ALA A 118 -12.20 -19.98 1.52
C ALA A 118 -12.08 -20.88 0.28
N ARG A 119 -10.95 -21.56 0.11
CA ARG A 119 -10.74 -22.54 -0.97
C ARG A 119 -11.70 -23.73 -0.84
N LEU A 120 -11.83 -24.32 0.34
CA LEU A 120 -12.80 -25.41 0.61
C LEU A 120 -14.26 -24.98 0.36
N GLN A 121 -14.62 -23.75 0.75
CA GLN A 121 -15.95 -23.20 0.48
C GLN A 121 -16.18 -23.02 -1.02
N ASN A 122 -15.21 -22.49 -1.75
CA ASN A 122 -15.31 -22.29 -3.21
C ASN A 122 -15.40 -23.63 -3.96
N GLN A 123 -14.84 -24.70 -3.41
CA GLN A 123 -15.02 -26.07 -3.91
C GLN A 123 -16.37 -26.69 -3.52
N GLY A 124 -17.18 -26.00 -2.71
CA GLY A 124 -18.48 -26.50 -2.23
C GLY A 124 -18.38 -27.59 -1.15
N LYS A 125 -17.20 -27.77 -0.53
CA LYS A 125 -16.98 -28.82 0.47
C LYS A 125 -17.43 -28.42 1.88
N ILE A 126 -17.46 -27.12 2.17
CA ILE A 126 -17.90 -26.58 3.48
C ILE A 126 -18.77 -25.33 3.31
N HIS A 127 -19.49 -24.97 4.37
CA HIS A 127 -20.17 -23.67 4.49
C HIS A 127 -19.59 -22.87 5.65
N LEU A 128 -19.17 -21.63 5.39
CA LEU A 128 -18.81 -20.68 6.43
C LEU A 128 -20.05 -19.98 6.95
N LYS A 129 -20.15 -19.86 8.28
CA LYS A 129 -21.21 -19.13 8.97
C LYS A 129 -20.57 -18.00 9.77
N VAL A 130 -21.27 -16.87 9.82
CA VAL A 130 -20.86 -15.71 10.61
C VAL A 130 -21.71 -15.67 11.87
N GLU A 131 -21.06 -15.57 13.02
CA GLU A 131 -21.73 -15.45 14.32
C GLU A 131 -21.29 -14.14 14.99
N SER A 132 -22.21 -13.45 15.65
CA SER A 132 -21.85 -12.25 16.42
C SER A 132 -21.22 -12.67 17.74
N ILE A 133 -19.94 -12.34 17.93
CA ILE A 133 -19.28 -12.54 19.22
C ILE A 133 -19.66 -11.36 20.11
N LYS A 134 -20.39 -11.61 21.20
CA LYS A 134 -20.57 -10.59 22.23
C LYS A 134 -19.28 -10.52 23.03
N ALA A 135 -18.57 -9.40 22.96
CA ALA A 135 -17.49 -9.11 23.90
C ALA A 135 -18.11 -8.95 25.30
N SER A 136 -17.85 -9.93 26.16
CA SER A 136 -18.21 -9.94 27.59
C SER A 136 -17.18 -9.21 28.43
#